data_AF-A0A5C5BQT9-F1
#
_entry.id   AF-A0A5C5BQT9-F1
#
_cell.length_a   1.000
_cell.length_b   1.000
_cell.length_c   1.000
_cell.angle_alpha   90.00
_cell.angle_beta   90.00
_cell.angle_gamma   90.00
#
_symmetry.space_group_name_H-M   'P 1'
#
loop_
_entity.id
_entity.type
_entity.pdbx_description
1 polymer ?
#
loop_
_entity_poly.entity_id
_entity_poly.type
_entity_poly.pdbx_seq_one_letter_code
_entity_poly.pdbx_strand_id
1 'polypeptide(L)'
;MAKKRYIQKKSNLAAKIIAVGCASCVLTGCIGFGFASAGSGAVHDIDSFGIGGADANVAIADSADFANVSEGSTRESTVITSTASRDISQGIEAIEAEEEAARIAAEEAARAEEEARIAAAEQAKAEQEAAAARDAASDAVASLPEVDFSVGKEAFVSEWTSRINAYLAGSPLAGQGATFADAAWSNGVDPRWSPAISNTESSKGAHCFLPYNAWGWGDKSWSSWEEAINAHVAGLANGYGYSITYANAAKYCPPNTDHWFKATIGQMKMI
;
A
#
# COMPACT_ATOMS: atom_id res chain seq x y z
N MET A 1 -31.12 48.41 14.84
CA MET A 1 -29.65 48.65 14.83
C MET A 1 -29.03 48.02 16.07
N ALA A 2 -28.28 46.93 15.91
CA ALA A 2 -27.42 46.38 16.96
C ALA A 2 -26.23 45.70 16.27
N LYS A 3 -25.09 46.40 16.25
CA LYS A 3 -23.86 45.98 15.56
C LYS A 3 -23.12 45.00 16.47
N LYS A 4 -23.22 43.69 16.18
CA LYS A 4 -22.47 42.64 16.88
C LYS A 4 -20.98 42.83 16.55
N ARG A 5 -20.18 43.28 17.53
CA ARG A 5 -18.73 43.45 17.39
C ARG A 5 -18.06 42.08 17.46
N TYR A 6 -17.35 41.69 16.40
CA TYR A 6 -16.50 40.51 16.37
C TYR A 6 -15.18 40.82 17.07
N ILE A 7 -14.83 40.05 18.10
CA ILE A 7 -13.55 40.13 18.81
C ILE A 7 -12.63 39.08 18.20
N GLN A 8 -11.61 39.51 17.45
CA GLN A 8 -10.51 38.63 17.05
C GLN A 8 -9.69 38.23 18.28
N LYS A 9 -9.65 36.94 18.61
CA LYS A 9 -8.65 36.38 19.53
C LYS A 9 -7.35 36.15 18.76
N LYS A 10 -6.30 36.88 19.14
CA LYS A 10 -4.91 36.57 18.75
C LYS A 10 -4.48 35.31 19.49
N SER A 11 -4.23 34.22 18.79
CA SER A 11 -3.54 33.05 19.34
C SER A 11 -2.03 33.33 19.36
N ASN A 12 -1.47 33.42 20.57
CA ASN A 12 -0.03 33.50 20.77
C ASN A 12 0.61 32.15 20.40
N LEU A 13 1.48 32.16 19.40
CA LEU A 13 2.35 31.06 19.01
C LEU A 13 3.47 30.93 20.04
N ALA A 14 3.32 30.01 21.00
CA ALA A 14 4.39 29.63 21.92
C ALA A 14 5.03 28.33 21.43
N ALA A 15 6.29 28.46 21.02
CA ALA A 15 7.16 27.41 20.54
C ALA A 15 7.29 26.24 21.53
N LYS A 16 7.19 25.01 21.00
CA LYS A 16 7.78 23.80 21.61
C LYS A 16 8.54 23.06 20.52
N ILE A 17 9.84 23.35 20.46
CA ILE A 17 10.84 22.59 19.72
C ILE A 17 11.15 21.36 20.59
N ILE A 18 10.83 20.17 20.09
CA ILE A 18 11.42 18.92 20.59
C ILE A 18 12.15 18.31 19.41
N ALA A 19 13.48 18.40 19.49
CA ALA A 19 14.41 17.74 18.59
C ALA A 19 14.40 16.24 18.87
N VAL A 20 14.14 15.43 17.85
CA VAL A 20 14.49 14.01 17.83
C VAL A 20 15.34 13.80 16.57
N GLY A 21 16.58 13.39 16.81
CA GLY A 21 17.68 13.48 15.87
C GLY A 21 17.60 12.50 14.70
N CYS A 22 18.08 13.01 13.55
CA CYS A 22 18.52 12.24 12.41
C CYS A 22 19.61 11.23 12.80
N ALA A 23 19.40 9.96 12.48
CA ALA A 23 20.48 9.02 12.22
C ALA A 23 20.34 8.53 10.77
N SER A 24 21.11 9.17 9.89
CA SER A 24 21.27 8.78 8.49
C SER A 24 22.29 7.66 8.41
N CYS A 25 21.86 6.44 8.08
CA CYS A 25 22.76 5.40 7.58
C CYS A 25 22.62 5.34 6.06
N VAL A 26 23.62 5.88 5.38
CA VAL A 26 23.84 5.75 3.94
C VAL A 26 24.24 4.31 3.67
N LEU A 27 23.41 3.56 2.95
CA LEU A 27 23.84 2.34 2.25
C LEU A 27 23.69 2.56 0.76
N THR A 28 24.82 2.94 0.17
CA THR A 28 25.10 2.95 -1.26
C THR A 28 25.06 1.52 -1.78
N GLY A 29 24.14 1.25 -2.71
CA GLY A 29 24.06 -0.01 -3.43
C GLY A 29 23.56 0.23 -4.84
N CYS A 30 24.46 0.62 -5.74
CA CYS A 30 24.20 0.67 -7.17
C CYS A 30 23.98 -0.76 -7.69
N ILE A 31 22.78 -1.08 -8.15
CA ILE A 31 22.57 -2.22 -9.07
C ILE A 31 21.91 -1.67 -10.33
N GLY A 32 22.76 -1.28 -11.28
CA GLY A 32 22.35 -1.09 -12.66
C GLY A 32 22.20 -2.46 -13.31
N PHE A 33 20.96 -2.90 -13.56
CA PHE A 33 20.71 -3.99 -14.50
C PHE A 33 20.72 -3.41 -15.91
N GLY A 34 21.87 -3.55 -16.56
CA GLY A 34 22.02 -3.31 -18.00
C GLY A 34 21.28 -4.39 -18.78
N PHE A 35 20.35 -3.97 -19.62
CA PHE A 35 19.83 -4.74 -20.74
C PHE A 35 20.98 -5.01 -21.73
N ALA A 36 21.31 -6.28 -21.98
CA ALA A 36 22.11 -6.66 -23.14
C ALA A 36 21.24 -7.48 -24.10
N SER A 37 20.87 -6.84 -25.20
CA SER A 37 20.16 -7.39 -26.35
C SER A 37 21.16 -7.82 -27.42
N ALA A 38 20.74 -8.79 -28.23
CA ALA A 38 21.50 -9.64 -29.16
C ALA A 38 22.39 -8.95 -30.21
N GLY A 39 23.38 -9.69 -30.71
CA GLY A 39 23.91 -9.46 -32.06
C GLY A 39 25.32 -9.98 -32.37
N SER A 40 25.39 -11.25 -32.80
CA SER A 40 26.16 -11.76 -33.96
C SER A 40 27.67 -11.50 -34.14
N GLY A 41 28.42 -12.60 -34.32
CA GLY A 41 29.27 -12.75 -35.50
C GLY A 41 30.80 -12.84 -35.30
N ALA A 42 31.35 -13.91 -35.88
CA ALA A 42 32.71 -14.09 -36.41
C ALA A 42 33.79 -14.74 -35.50
N VAL A 43 34.14 -15.93 -35.97
CA VAL A 43 35.35 -16.74 -35.76
C VAL A 43 36.67 -15.97 -35.98
N HIS A 44 37.70 -16.25 -35.17
CA HIS A 44 38.96 -16.87 -35.63
C HIS A 44 39.96 -17.10 -34.48
N ASP A 45 40.70 -18.19 -34.67
CA ASP A 45 42.06 -18.51 -34.26
C ASP A 45 42.42 -19.04 -32.87
N ILE A 46 42.92 -20.27 -32.99
CA ILE A 46 43.71 -21.10 -32.12
C ILE A 46 45.15 -20.55 -32.10
N ASP A 47 45.77 -20.46 -30.92
CA ASP A 47 47.13 -20.98 -30.72
C ASP A 47 47.63 -20.80 -29.28
N SER A 48 48.09 -21.92 -28.74
CA SER A 48 49.38 -22.08 -28.07
C SER A 48 49.71 -21.20 -26.85
N PHE A 49 49.59 -21.79 -25.66
CA PHE A 49 50.67 -21.77 -24.67
C PHE A 49 50.70 -23.11 -23.93
N GLY A 50 51.67 -23.95 -24.32
CA GLY A 50 51.97 -25.20 -23.64
C GLY A 50 52.87 -24.99 -22.42
N ILE A 51 52.72 -25.89 -21.44
CA ILE A 51 53.82 -26.68 -20.86
C ILE A 51 53.17 -27.95 -20.30
N GLY A 52 53.63 -29.10 -20.80
CA GLY A 52 53.31 -30.43 -20.30
C GLY A 52 54.51 -31.07 -19.60
N GLY A 53 54.26 -32.22 -18.98
CA GLY A 53 55.25 -33.12 -18.38
C GLY A 53 54.66 -33.75 -17.11
N ALA A 54 53.99 -34.90 -17.18
CA ALA A 54 54.52 -36.27 -17.29
C ALA A 54 54.59 -36.97 -15.91
N ASP A 55 53.70 -37.94 -15.75
CA ASP A 55 53.85 -39.30 -15.20
C ASP A 55 54.77 -39.56 -13.99
N ALA A 56 54.19 -40.15 -12.94
CA ALA A 56 54.82 -41.25 -12.20
C ALA A 56 53.77 -42.12 -11.49
N ASN A 57 53.63 -43.34 -12.00
CA ASN A 57 52.91 -44.47 -11.43
C ASN A 57 53.87 -45.22 -10.49
N VAL A 58 53.50 -45.50 -9.23
CA VAL A 58 54.17 -46.53 -8.41
C VAL A 58 53.11 -47.27 -7.58
N ALA A 59 52.84 -48.51 -8.00
CA ALA A 59 52.34 -49.58 -7.16
C ALA A 59 53.52 -50.46 -6.77
N ILE A 60 53.63 -50.85 -5.49
CA ILE A 60 54.40 -52.01 -5.06
C ILE A 60 53.57 -52.74 -4.00
N ALA A 61 53.27 -54.00 -4.31
CA ALA A 61 52.85 -55.04 -3.38
C ALA A 61 54.00 -56.07 -3.29
N ASP A 62 54.27 -56.62 -2.10
CA ASP A 62 54.65 -58.03 -1.84
C ASP A 62 54.86 -58.23 -0.31
N SER A 63 54.10 -59.12 0.37
CA SER A 63 54.38 -60.55 0.70
C SER A 63 55.24 -60.71 1.98
N ALA A 64 54.69 -61.31 3.06
CA ALA A 64 54.81 -62.72 3.49
C ALA A 64 56.26 -63.08 3.90
N ASP A 65 56.63 -63.83 4.93
CA ASP A 65 56.03 -64.65 5.99
C ASP A 65 57.26 -65.24 6.76
N PHE A 66 57.20 -65.48 8.07
CA PHE A 66 57.67 -66.74 8.69
C PHE A 66 57.51 -66.79 10.22
N ALA A 67 57.01 -67.94 10.66
CA ALA A 67 56.62 -68.38 11.99
C ALA A 67 57.77 -68.66 12.99
N ASN A 68 57.46 -68.79 14.29
CA ASN A 68 57.63 -70.06 15.04
C ASN A 68 57.01 -70.07 16.47
N VAL A 69 56.03 -70.96 16.69
CA VAL A 69 55.76 -71.91 17.81
C VAL A 69 56.07 -71.53 19.28
N SER A 70 55.05 -71.65 20.16
CA SER A 70 55.02 -72.66 21.24
C SER A 70 53.64 -72.80 21.88
N GLU A 71 53.22 -74.06 21.98
CA GLU A 71 52.01 -74.60 22.58
C GLU A 71 52.09 -74.59 24.13
N GLY A 72 50.95 -74.40 24.81
CA GLY A 72 50.90 -74.36 26.27
C GLY A 72 49.48 -74.21 26.81
N SER A 73 48.69 -75.28 26.67
CA SER A 73 47.34 -75.44 27.22
C SER A 73 47.39 -75.54 28.75
N THR A 74 46.75 -74.60 29.46
CA THR A 74 45.95 -74.85 30.69
C THR A 74 45.29 -73.56 31.18
N ARG A 75 43.95 -73.60 31.34
CA ARG A 75 43.13 -73.05 32.45
C ARG A 75 43.29 -71.54 32.73
N GLU A 76 42.27 -70.69 32.65
CA GLU A 76 41.03 -70.77 33.42
C GLU A 76 40.05 -69.67 32.94
N SER A 77 38.77 -70.02 32.92
CA SER A 77 37.62 -69.15 32.65
C SER A 77 37.62 -67.92 33.54
N THR A 78 37.87 -66.72 33.01
CA THR A 78 37.57 -65.46 33.72
C THR A 78 37.41 -64.33 32.70
N VAL A 79 36.18 -63.80 32.61
CA VAL A 79 35.72 -62.63 31.84
C VAL A 79 35.85 -62.87 30.32
N ILE A 80 34.79 -63.03 29.53
CA ILE A 80 33.89 -61.97 29.07
C ILE A 80 32.62 -62.67 28.56
N THR A 81 31.43 -62.35 29.06
CA THR A 81 30.16 -62.27 28.29
C THR A 81 29.12 -61.65 29.22
N SER A 82 29.24 -60.34 29.41
CA SER A 82 28.09 -59.50 29.76
C SER A 82 28.13 -58.30 28.83
N THR A 83 27.95 -58.58 27.54
CA THR A 83 27.54 -57.57 26.60
C THR A 83 26.03 -57.70 26.55
N ALA A 84 25.36 -56.87 27.34
CA ALA A 84 23.94 -56.64 27.19
C ALA A 84 23.68 -56.29 25.72
N SER A 85 23.03 -57.20 24.99
CA SER A 85 22.31 -56.85 23.77
C SER A 85 21.16 -55.95 24.22
N ARG A 86 21.47 -54.68 24.48
CA ARG A 86 20.48 -53.62 24.55
C ARG A 86 19.93 -53.51 23.14
N ASP A 87 18.62 -53.46 23.03
CA ASP A 87 17.88 -53.29 21.78
C ASP A 87 18.22 -51.90 21.20
N ILE A 88 19.32 -51.83 20.44
CA ILE A 88 19.89 -50.58 19.91
C ILE A 88 19.03 -50.04 18.75
N SER A 89 18.17 -50.88 18.16
CA SER A 89 17.29 -50.51 17.05
C SER A 89 16.28 -49.44 17.45
N GLN A 90 15.68 -49.54 18.64
CA GLN A 90 14.73 -48.52 19.13
C GLN A 90 15.39 -47.15 19.41
N GLY A 91 16.69 -47.14 19.75
CA GLY A 91 17.43 -45.89 20.00
C GLY A 91 17.81 -45.15 18.72
N ILE A 92 18.06 -45.89 17.62
CA ILE A 92 18.43 -45.31 16.32
C ILE A 92 17.19 -44.70 15.64
N GLU A 93 16.05 -45.40 15.68
CA GLU A 93 14.78 -44.90 15.14
C GLU A 93 14.31 -43.61 15.85
N ALA A 94 14.54 -43.49 17.16
CA ALA A 94 14.20 -42.29 17.92
C ALA A 94 15.08 -41.08 17.54
N ILE A 95 16.36 -41.30 17.24
CA ILE A 95 17.29 -40.24 16.80
C ILE A 95 16.97 -39.79 15.37
N GLU A 96 16.67 -40.72 14.48
CA GLU A 96 16.31 -40.41 13.08
C GLU A 96 14.98 -39.64 13.00
N ALA A 97 14.00 -39.99 13.83
CA ALA A 97 12.74 -39.25 13.94
C ALA A 97 12.92 -37.83 14.51
N GLU A 98 13.85 -37.64 15.45
CA GLU A 98 14.17 -36.30 15.99
C GLU A 98 14.90 -35.43 14.96
N GLU A 99 15.85 -35.98 14.21
CA GLU A 99 16.56 -35.28 13.13
C GLU A 99 15.62 -34.91 11.97
N GLU A 100 14.71 -35.81 11.58
CA GLU A 100 13.70 -35.53 10.56
C GLU A 100 12.71 -34.46 11.04
N ALA A 101 12.28 -34.52 12.30
CA ALA A 101 11.44 -33.47 12.91
C ALA A 101 12.16 -32.11 12.95
N ALA A 102 13.47 -32.08 13.27
CA ALA A 102 14.27 -30.87 13.25
C ALA A 102 14.45 -30.30 11.84
N ARG A 103 14.62 -31.16 10.83
CA ARG A 103 14.69 -30.75 9.41
C ARG A 103 13.37 -30.17 8.91
N ILE A 104 12.25 -30.81 9.24
CA ILE A 104 10.90 -30.31 8.89
C ILE A 104 10.65 -28.97 9.59
N ALA A 105 10.97 -28.85 10.87
CA ALA A 105 10.81 -27.59 11.61
C ALA A 105 11.69 -26.46 11.03
N ALA A 106 12.92 -26.77 10.58
CA ALA A 106 13.80 -25.81 9.94
C ALA A 106 13.27 -25.38 8.55
N GLU A 107 12.70 -26.30 7.77
CA GLU A 107 12.09 -25.99 6.47
C GLU A 107 10.81 -25.14 6.62
N GLU A 108 9.96 -25.47 7.59
CA GLU A 108 8.76 -24.70 7.90
C GLU A 108 9.11 -23.30 8.41
N ALA A 109 10.14 -23.16 9.25
CA ALA A 109 10.65 -21.86 9.67
C ALA A 109 11.16 -21.04 8.48
N ALA A 110 11.94 -21.65 7.57
CA ALA A 110 12.42 -20.97 6.37
C ALA A 110 11.28 -20.53 5.44
N ARG A 111 10.22 -21.34 5.30
CA ARG A 111 9.02 -20.97 4.53
C ARG A 111 8.27 -19.82 5.18
N ALA A 112 8.09 -19.85 6.50
CA ALA A 112 7.42 -18.78 7.23
C ALA A 112 8.20 -17.45 7.15
N GLU A 113 9.53 -17.49 7.18
CA GLU A 113 10.38 -16.30 6.98
C GLU A 113 10.27 -15.75 5.55
N GLU A 114 10.23 -16.62 4.53
CA GLU A 114 10.03 -16.21 3.14
C GLU A 114 8.65 -15.57 2.93
N GLU A 115 7.59 -16.21 3.43
CA GLU A 115 6.23 -15.68 3.39
C GLU A 115 6.13 -14.34 4.12
N ALA A 116 6.77 -14.21 5.28
CA ALA A 116 6.83 -12.94 6.01
C ALA A 116 7.56 -11.85 5.21
N ARG A 117 8.64 -12.20 4.49
CA ARG A 117 9.36 -11.25 3.64
C ARG A 117 8.53 -10.82 2.43
N ILE A 118 7.81 -11.74 1.79
CA ILE A 118 6.90 -11.43 0.69
C ILE A 118 5.76 -10.53 1.19
N ALA A 119 5.12 -10.89 2.31
CA ALA A 119 4.05 -10.08 2.90
C ALA A 119 4.55 -8.67 3.29
N ALA A 120 5.74 -8.55 3.86
CA ALA A 120 6.34 -7.26 4.17
C ALA A 120 6.65 -6.43 2.91
N ALA A 121 7.14 -7.08 1.84
CA ALA A 121 7.38 -6.41 0.56
C ALA A 121 6.09 -5.95 -0.11
N GLU A 122 5.04 -6.77 -0.07
CA GLU A 122 3.70 -6.41 -0.57
C GLU A 122 3.09 -5.27 0.23
N GLN A 123 3.21 -5.30 1.56
CA GLN A 123 2.76 -4.21 2.42
C GLN A 123 3.53 -2.91 2.13
N ALA A 124 4.86 -2.98 2.01
CA ALA A 124 5.68 -1.82 1.69
C ALA A 124 5.32 -1.23 0.31
N LYS A 125 5.07 -2.08 -0.68
CA LYS A 125 4.59 -1.66 -2.00
C LYS A 125 3.22 -0.98 -1.92
N ALA A 126 2.27 -1.57 -1.19
CA ALA A 126 0.95 -0.99 -0.98
C ALA A 126 1.01 0.37 -0.26
N GLU A 127 1.89 0.52 0.72
CA GLU A 127 2.13 1.79 1.42
C GLU A 127 2.73 2.86 0.50
N GLN A 128 3.69 2.49 -0.36
CA GLN A 128 4.26 3.39 -1.37
C GLN A 128 3.21 3.84 -2.40
N GLU A 129 2.41 2.91 -2.91
CA GLU A 129 1.31 3.22 -3.83
C GLU A 129 0.26 4.13 -3.18
N ALA A 130 -0.09 3.88 -1.92
CA ALA A 130 -1.01 4.73 -1.16
C ALA A 130 -0.43 6.13 -0.90
N ALA A 131 0.88 6.26 -0.65
CA ALA A 131 1.54 7.55 -0.51
C ALA A 131 1.50 8.34 -1.83
N ALA A 132 1.87 7.69 -2.95
CA ALA A 132 1.81 8.30 -4.27
C ALA A 132 0.38 8.74 -4.65
N ALA A 133 -0.64 7.95 -4.28
CA ALA A 133 -2.04 8.32 -4.51
C ALA A 133 -2.46 9.57 -3.73
N ARG A 134 -1.98 9.72 -2.47
CA ARG A 134 -2.23 10.90 -1.64
C ARG A 134 -1.56 12.15 -2.21
N ASP A 135 -0.32 12.04 -2.68
CA ASP A 135 0.40 13.15 -3.29
C ASP A 135 -0.28 13.59 -4.60
N ALA A 136 -0.61 12.64 -5.47
CA ALA A 136 -1.35 12.93 -6.70
C ALA A 136 -2.73 13.55 -6.41
N ALA A 137 -3.39 13.14 -5.33
CA ALA A 137 -4.65 13.72 -4.89
C ALA A 137 -4.50 15.17 -4.42
N SER A 138 -3.44 15.47 -3.67
CA SER A 138 -3.10 16.84 -3.26
C SER A 138 -2.87 17.75 -4.47
N ASP A 139 -2.08 17.28 -5.44
CA ASP A 139 -1.81 18.03 -6.68
C ASP A 139 -3.08 18.24 -7.51
N ALA A 140 -3.95 17.23 -7.56
CA ALA A 140 -5.22 17.33 -8.28
C ALA A 140 -6.17 18.37 -7.65
N VAL A 141 -6.20 18.48 -6.31
CA VAL A 141 -6.94 19.55 -5.60
C VAL A 141 -6.30 20.90 -5.86
N ALA A 142 -4.97 21.02 -5.77
CA ALA A 142 -4.24 22.26 -6.02
C ALA A 142 -4.39 22.78 -7.45
N SER A 143 -4.69 21.89 -8.41
CA SER A 143 -4.96 22.28 -9.81
C SER A 143 -6.33 22.94 -10.03
N LEU A 144 -7.25 22.88 -9.05
CA LEU A 144 -8.52 23.58 -9.14
C LEU A 144 -8.31 25.08 -8.90
N PRO A 145 -8.92 25.96 -9.72
CA PRO A 145 -8.94 27.39 -9.43
C PRO A 145 -9.50 27.66 -8.04
N GLU A 146 -8.89 28.58 -7.30
CA GLU A 146 -9.37 29.01 -6.00
C GLU A 146 -10.76 29.63 -6.12
N VAL A 147 -11.59 29.41 -5.10
CA VAL A 147 -12.94 29.98 -5.03
C VAL A 147 -12.86 31.29 -4.24
N ASP A 148 -13.13 32.40 -4.91
CA ASP A 148 -13.09 33.71 -4.27
C ASP A 148 -14.42 34.01 -3.53
N PHE A 149 -14.40 33.88 -2.21
CA PHE A 149 -15.52 34.27 -1.34
C PHE A 149 -15.54 35.77 -1.00
N SER A 150 -14.54 36.55 -1.41
CA SER A 150 -14.43 37.98 -1.08
C SER A 150 -15.24 38.90 -2.00
N VAL A 151 -15.69 38.40 -3.16
CA VAL A 151 -16.51 39.13 -4.15
C VAL A 151 -17.90 39.54 -3.63
N GLY A 152 -18.30 39.02 -2.47
CA GLY A 152 -19.62 39.23 -1.88
C GLY A 152 -20.67 38.26 -2.40
N LYS A 153 -21.72 38.07 -1.60
CA LYS A 153 -22.71 37.00 -1.82
C LYS A 153 -23.36 37.07 -3.20
N GLU A 154 -23.80 38.25 -3.63
CA GLU A 154 -24.56 38.41 -4.87
C GLU A 154 -23.73 38.03 -6.10
N ALA A 155 -22.50 38.55 -6.19
CA ALA A 155 -21.58 38.23 -7.28
C ALA A 155 -21.20 36.74 -7.28
N PHE A 156 -20.89 36.19 -6.11
CA PHE A 156 -20.61 34.77 -5.94
C PHE A 156 -21.78 33.91 -6.43
N VAL A 157 -22.99 34.16 -5.93
CA VAL A 157 -24.17 33.37 -6.29
C VAL A 157 -24.46 33.50 -7.78
N SER A 158 -24.36 34.70 -8.37
CA SER A 158 -24.57 34.90 -9.80
C SER A 158 -23.59 34.11 -10.68
N GLU A 159 -22.30 34.15 -10.35
CA GLU A 159 -21.26 33.41 -11.09
C GLU A 159 -21.52 31.90 -11.01
N TRP A 160 -21.61 31.38 -9.79
CA TRP A 160 -21.71 29.93 -9.57
C TRP A 160 -23.06 29.38 -10.01
N THR A 161 -24.14 30.15 -9.93
CA THR A 161 -25.43 29.75 -10.52
C THR A 161 -25.28 29.43 -12.00
N SER A 162 -24.59 30.30 -12.75
CA SER A 162 -24.43 30.15 -14.20
C SER A 162 -23.59 28.92 -14.54
N ARG A 163 -22.45 28.75 -13.86
CA ARG A 163 -21.54 27.61 -14.04
C ARG A 163 -22.19 26.29 -13.69
N ILE A 164 -22.86 26.21 -12.54
CA ILE A 164 -23.52 25.00 -12.07
C ILE A 164 -24.74 24.66 -12.94
N ASN A 165 -25.54 25.65 -13.38
CA ASN A 165 -26.64 25.39 -14.29
C ASN A 165 -26.17 24.82 -15.63
N ALA A 166 -25.07 25.33 -16.19
CA ALA A 166 -24.47 24.78 -17.40
C ALA A 166 -24.05 23.30 -17.19
N TYR A 167 -23.42 23.02 -16.04
CA TYR A 167 -22.99 21.65 -15.69
C TYR A 167 -24.15 20.67 -15.45
N LEU A 168 -25.27 21.15 -14.89
CA LEU A 168 -26.45 20.35 -14.56
C LEU A 168 -27.46 20.25 -15.72
N ALA A 169 -27.22 20.93 -16.84
CA ALA A 169 -28.14 20.96 -17.97
C ALA A 169 -28.51 19.55 -18.45
N GLY A 170 -29.80 19.33 -18.70
CA GLY A 170 -30.33 18.03 -19.16
C GLY A 170 -30.44 16.94 -18.08
N SER A 171 -30.13 17.24 -16.82
CA SER A 171 -30.30 16.30 -15.70
C SER A 171 -31.53 16.60 -14.85
N PRO A 172 -31.96 15.68 -13.96
CA PRO A 172 -33.01 15.96 -12.97
C PRO A 172 -32.71 17.13 -12.03
N LEU A 173 -31.44 17.48 -11.84
CA LEU A 173 -30.99 18.64 -11.06
C LEU A 173 -30.89 19.94 -11.89
N ALA A 174 -31.28 19.94 -13.17
CA ALA A 174 -31.22 21.13 -14.01
C ALA A 174 -32.00 22.31 -13.39
N GLY A 175 -31.39 23.50 -13.42
CA GLY A 175 -31.96 24.72 -12.84
C GLY A 175 -31.64 24.95 -11.36
N GLN A 176 -31.05 23.98 -10.66
CA GLN A 176 -30.72 24.08 -9.23
C GLN A 176 -29.41 24.83 -8.94
N GLY A 177 -28.78 25.46 -9.93
CA GLY A 177 -27.50 26.16 -9.76
C GLY A 177 -27.51 27.24 -8.68
N ALA A 178 -28.61 28.01 -8.59
CA ALA A 178 -28.76 29.03 -7.55
C ALA A 178 -28.83 28.42 -6.15
N THR A 179 -29.61 27.35 -5.99
CA THR A 179 -29.72 26.62 -4.73
C THR A 179 -28.36 26.10 -4.25
N PHE A 180 -27.57 25.50 -5.15
CA PHE A 180 -26.22 25.04 -4.81
C PHE A 180 -25.31 26.20 -4.43
N ALA A 181 -25.31 27.30 -5.20
CA ALA A 181 -24.46 28.45 -4.94
C ALA A 181 -24.82 29.13 -3.61
N ASP A 182 -26.11 29.30 -3.30
CA ASP A 182 -26.57 29.85 -2.03
C ASP A 182 -26.19 28.97 -0.85
N ALA A 183 -26.36 27.65 -0.98
CA ALA A 183 -25.99 26.69 0.05
C ALA A 183 -24.46 26.68 0.28
N ALA A 184 -23.68 26.71 -0.80
CA ALA A 184 -22.22 26.76 -0.76
C ALA A 184 -21.72 28.02 -0.05
N TRP A 185 -22.25 29.19 -0.43
CA TRP A 185 -21.95 30.45 0.23
C TRP A 185 -22.27 30.41 1.73
N SER A 186 -23.46 29.93 2.08
CA SER A 186 -23.94 29.94 3.46
C SER A 186 -23.13 29.03 4.39
N ASN A 187 -22.50 27.99 3.83
CA ASN A 187 -21.71 27.01 4.58
C ASN A 187 -20.20 27.16 4.37
N GLY A 188 -19.74 28.07 3.51
CA GLY A 188 -18.33 28.24 3.16
C GLY A 188 -17.75 27.02 2.44
N VAL A 189 -18.58 26.28 1.70
CA VAL A 189 -18.18 25.06 0.98
C VAL A 189 -17.89 25.39 -0.48
N ASP A 190 -16.91 24.71 -1.07
CA ASP A 190 -16.60 24.81 -2.50
C ASP A 190 -17.88 24.50 -3.32
N PRO A 191 -18.39 25.47 -4.12
CA PRO A 191 -19.65 25.35 -4.84
C PRO A 191 -19.63 24.24 -5.89
N ARG A 192 -18.46 23.75 -6.29
CA ARG A 192 -18.31 22.65 -7.26
C ARG A 192 -18.52 21.29 -6.61
N TRP A 193 -18.25 21.16 -5.31
CA TRP A 193 -18.10 19.85 -4.67
C TRP A 193 -19.42 19.07 -4.59
N SER A 194 -20.48 19.67 -4.06
CA SER A 194 -21.78 19.00 -3.95
C SER A 194 -22.41 18.64 -5.31
N PRO A 195 -22.41 19.54 -6.33
CA PRO A 195 -22.83 19.16 -7.69
C PRO A 195 -21.98 18.04 -8.29
N ALA A 196 -20.66 18.07 -8.10
CA ALA A 196 -19.76 17.02 -8.60
C ALA A 196 -20.06 15.64 -7.98
N ILE A 197 -20.28 15.58 -6.65
CA ILE A 197 -20.66 14.32 -5.99
C ILE A 197 -21.99 13.81 -6.56
N SER A 198 -22.97 14.69 -6.81
CA SER A 198 -24.27 14.24 -7.36
C SER A 198 -24.12 13.52 -8.71
N ASN A 199 -23.12 13.89 -9.51
CA ASN A 199 -22.78 13.16 -10.73
C ASN A 199 -22.11 11.83 -10.44
N THR A 200 -21.11 11.81 -9.56
CA THR A 200 -20.38 10.58 -9.19
C THR A 200 -21.32 9.51 -8.62
N GLU A 201 -22.35 9.92 -7.85
CA GLU A 201 -23.23 9.01 -7.11
C GLU A 201 -24.50 8.61 -7.88
N SER A 202 -25.05 9.51 -8.71
CA SER A 202 -26.37 9.28 -9.31
C SER A 202 -26.54 9.85 -10.72
N SER A 203 -25.46 10.21 -11.40
CA SER A 203 -25.53 10.91 -12.70
C SER A 203 -26.41 12.17 -12.63
N LYS A 204 -26.17 13.01 -11.62
CA LYS A 204 -26.86 14.29 -11.36
C LYS A 204 -28.36 14.09 -11.06
N GLY A 205 -28.67 13.05 -10.30
CA GLY A 205 -30.02 12.72 -9.85
C GLY A 205 -30.80 11.77 -10.77
N ALA A 206 -30.20 11.27 -11.86
CA ALA A 206 -30.85 10.31 -12.77
C ALA A 206 -31.05 8.92 -12.15
N HIS A 207 -30.16 8.53 -11.24
CA HIS A 207 -30.15 7.22 -10.59
C HIS A 207 -30.14 7.37 -9.06
N CYS A 208 -31.21 7.94 -8.50
CA CYS A 208 -31.34 8.08 -7.06
C CYS A 208 -31.81 6.77 -6.41
N PHE A 209 -31.17 6.36 -5.32
CA PHE A 209 -31.61 5.22 -4.51
C PHE A 209 -32.91 5.52 -3.74
N LEU A 210 -33.07 6.77 -3.26
CA LEU A 210 -34.27 7.27 -2.58
C LEU A 210 -34.72 8.61 -3.17
N PRO A 211 -35.99 9.01 -2.99
CA PRO A 211 -36.49 10.28 -3.52
C PRO A 211 -35.60 11.47 -3.13
N TYR A 212 -35.22 12.24 -4.14
CA TYR A 212 -34.36 13.43 -4.02
C TYR A 212 -32.97 13.19 -3.39
N ASN A 213 -32.48 11.95 -3.38
CA ASN A 213 -31.17 11.60 -2.85
C ASN A 213 -30.14 11.36 -3.97
N ALA A 214 -29.60 12.44 -4.51
CA ALA A 214 -28.62 12.39 -5.59
C ALA A 214 -27.19 12.01 -5.14
N TRP A 215 -26.93 11.89 -3.83
CA TRP A 215 -25.59 11.71 -3.26
C TRP A 215 -25.40 10.37 -2.55
N GLY A 216 -26.42 9.50 -2.54
CA GLY A 216 -26.38 8.27 -1.76
C GLY A 216 -26.23 8.54 -0.26
N TRP A 217 -26.78 9.67 0.22
CA TRP A 217 -26.51 10.16 1.57
C TRP A 217 -27.32 9.39 2.61
N GLY A 218 -26.67 8.38 3.21
CA GLY A 218 -27.27 7.54 4.25
C GLY A 218 -28.59 6.89 3.82
N ASP A 219 -29.54 6.84 4.74
CA ASP A 219 -30.90 6.34 4.54
C ASP A 219 -31.92 7.45 4.24
N LYS A 220 -31.45 8.61 3.77
CA LYS A 220 -32.29 9.82 3.65
C LYS A 220 -33.10 9.86 2.37
N SER A 221 -34.29 10.41 2.50
CA SER A 221 -35.13 10.92 1.42
C SER A 221 -35.60 12.32 1.78
N TRP A 222 -35.95 13.11 0.76
CA TRP A 222 -36.44 14.48 0.93
C TRP A 222 -37.70 14.70 0.11
N SER A 223 -38.34 15.86 0.30
CA SER A 223 -39.54 16.24 -0.44
C SER A 223 -39.23 17.10 -1.68
N SER A 224 -38.03 17.67 -1.78
CA SER A 224 -37.60 18.46 -2.93
C SER A 224 -36.07 18.47 -3.10
N TRP A 225 -35.61 18.89 -4.29
CA TRP A 225 -34.18 19.07 -4.55
C TRP A 225 -33.58 20.15 -3.67
N GLU A 226 -34.31 21.24 -3.43
CA GLU A 226 -33.83 22.36 -2.62
C GLU A 226 -33.57 21.94 -1.17
N GLU A 227 -34.48 21.17 -0.58
CA GLU A 227 -34.30 20.61 0.75
C GLU A 227 -33.06 19.71 0.81
N ALA A 228 -32.94 18.81 -0.17
CA ALA A 228 -31.85 17.84 -0.24
C ALA A 228 -30.48 18.51 -0.45
N ILE A 229 -30.40 19.49 -1.35
CA ILE A 229 -29.17 20.26 -1.64
C ILE A 229 -28.70 20.99 -0.39
N ASN A 230 -29.61 21.73 0.28
CA ASN A 230 -29.25 22.48 1.48
C ASN A 230 -28.78 21.53 2.60
N ALA A 231 -29.47 20.40 2.79
CA ALA A 231 -29.10 19.40 3.78
C ALA A 231 -27.72 18.77 3.47
N HIS A 232 -27.47 18.41 2.21
CA HIS A 232 -26.23 17.78 1.80
C HIS A 232 -25.03 18.74 1.95
N VAL A 233 -25.13 19.98 1.46
CA VAL A 233 -24.05 20.97 1.56
C VAL A 233 -23.74 21.31 3.03
N ALA A 234 -24.75 21.47 3.87
CA ALA A 234 -24.53 21.65 5.31
C ALA A 234 -23.91 20.41 5.96
N GLY A 235 -24.30 19.21 5.53
CA GLY A 235 -23.70 17.95 5.95
C GLY A 235 -22.21 17.85 5.61
N LEU A 236 -21.82 18.28 4.41
CA LEU A 236 -20.41 18.37 4.01
C LEU A 236 -19.63 19.30 4.94
N ALA A 237 -20.11 20.53 5.17
CA ALA A 237 -19.45 21.49 6.06
C ALA A 237 -19.24 20.95 7.48
N ASN A 238 -20.26 20.27 8.03
CA ASN A 238 -20.23 19.76 9.39
C ASN A 238 -19.41 18.47 9.54
N GLY A 239 -19.41 17.60 8.53
CA GLY A 239 -18.87 16.25 8.62
C GLY A 239 -17.54 16.03 7.91
N TYR A 240 -17.24 16.84 6.90
CA TYR A 240 -16.14 16.60 5.96
C TYR A 240 -15.28 17.87 5.74
N GLY A 241 -15.83 19.06 5.95
CA GLY A 241 -15.12 20.34 5.80
C GLY A 241 -15.59 21.12 4.57
N TYR A 242 -14.69 21.91 3.98
CA TYR A 242 -15.08 22.95 3.01
C TYR A 242 -14.77 22.61 1.55
N SER A 243 -13.94 21.60 1.28
CA SER A 243 -13.71 21.10 -0.07
C SER A 243 -13.27 19.63 0.00
N ILE A 244 -13.15 19.01 -1.17
CA ILE A 244 -12.71 17.63 -1.29
C ILE A 244 -11.25 17.49 -0.84
N THR A 245 -10.97 16.42 -0.11
CA THR A 245 -9.62 15.95 0.21
C THR A 245 -9.60 14.43 0.04
N TYR A 246 -8.42 13.84 -0.09
CA TYR A 246 -8.31 12.38 -0.17
C TYR A 246 -8.88 11.70 1.09
N ALA A 247 -8.64 12.28 2.26
CA ALA A 247 -9.20 11.79 3.52
C ALA A 247 -10.74 11.87 3.56
N ASN A 248 -11.32 12.95 3.04
CA ASN A 248 -12.78 13.08 2.94
C ASN A 248 -13.39 12.08 1.97
N ALA A 249 -12.73 11.82 0.85
CA ALA A 249 -13.13 10.76 -0.07
C ALA A 249 -13.06 9.38 0.60
N ALA A 250 -12.00 9.10 1.37
CA ALA A 250 -11.87 7.85 2.12
C ALA A 250 -12.97 7.68 3.17
N LYS A 251 -13.41 8.78 3.78
CA LYS A 251 -14.56 8.78 4.70
C LYS A 251 -15.89 8.61 3.99
N TYR A 252 -16.04 9.17 2.79
CA TYR A 252 -17.28 9.15 2.02
C TYR A 252 -17.50 7.79 1.34
N CYS A 253 -16.48 7.25 0.67
CA CYS A 253 -16.53 6.00 -0.07
C CYS A 253 -15.29 5.12 0.24
N PRO A 254 -15.20 4.51 1.45
CA PRO A 254 -14.03 3.73 1.86
C PRO A 254 -13.59 2.64 0.88
N PRO A 255 -14.48 1.78 0.34
CA PRO A 255 -14.04 0.64 -0.48
C PRO A 255 -13.50 1.05 -1.85
N ASN A 256 -13.85 2.23 -2.37
CA ASN A 256 -13.49 2.69 -3.71
C ASN A 256 -12.91 4.13 -3.72
N THR A 257 -12.18 4.48 -2.66
CA THR A 257 -11.68 5.83 -2.38
C THR A 257 -11.00 6.48 -3.59
N ASP A 258 -10.01 5.80 -4.18
CA ASP A 258 -9.23 6.32 -5.31
C ASP A 258 -10.08 6.65 -6.52
N HIS A 259 -10.94 5.71 -6.89
CA HIS A 259 -11.83 5.87 -8.04
C HIS A 259 -12.80 7.02 -7.82
N TRP A 260 -13.43 7.05 -6.65
CA TRP A 260 -14.40 8.07 -6.28
C TRP A 260 -13.78 9.46 -6.24
N PHE A 261 -12.59 9.59 -5.63
CA PHE A 261 -11.88 10.86 -5.53
C PHE A 261 -11.53 11.40 -6.92
N LYS A 262 -10.95 10.56 -7.79
CA LYS A 262 -10.57 10.94 -9.16
C LYS A 262 -11.78 11.34 -9.98
N ALA A 263 -12.88 10.58 -9.88
CA ALA A 263 -14.13 10.90 -10.56
C ALA A 263 -14.67 12.27 -10.10
N THR A 264 -14.80 12.49 -8.79
CA THR A 264 -15.38 13.72 -8.24
C THR A 264 -14.50 14.94 -8.53
N ILE A 265 -13.18 14.85 -8.42
CA ILE A 265 -12.27 15.93 -8.86
C ILE A 265 -12.43 16.22 -10.35
N GLY A 266 -12.51 15.18 -11.19
CA GLY A 266 -12.74 15.34 -12.62
C GLY A 266 -14.04 16.10 -12.92
N GLN A 267 -15.10 15.82 -12.15
CA GLN A 267 -16.37 16.55 -12.23
C GLN A 267 -16.23 18.00 -11.76
N MET A 268 -15.51 18.26 -10.66
CA MET A 268 -15.28 19.63 -10.18
C MET A 268 -14.53 20.49 -11.21
N LYS A 269 -13.62 19.90 -11.99
CA LYS A 269 -12.90 20.60 -13.08
C LYS A 269 -13.79 21.02 -14.25
N MET A 270 -14.97 20.42 -14.39
CA MET A 270 -15.93 20.75 -15.46
C MET A 270 -16.93 21.85 -15.07
N ILE A 271 -16.90 22.30 -13.81
CA ILE A 271 -17.76 23.37 -13.28
C ILE A 271 -16.95 24.66 -13.19
#